data_AF-A0A6P9AIP5-F1
#
_entry.id   AF-A0A6P9AIP5-F1
#
_cell.length_a   1.000
_cell.length_b   1.000
_cell.length_c   1.000
_cell.angle_alpha   90.00
_cell.angle_beta   90.00
_cell.angle_gamma   90.00
#
_symmetry.space_group_name_H-M   'P 1'
#
loop_
_entity.id
_entity.type
_entity.pdbx_description
1 polymer ?
#
loop_
_entity_poly.entity_id
_entity_poly.type
_entity_poly.pdbx_seq_one_letter_code
_entity_poly.pdbx_strand_id
1 'polypeptide(L)'
;MGMSTCQDTTVVPLALPKVRQEPFKSQGQDSTEALEDSSGQDFPHPGGSNPSRPTVTPADHLAIEWRILSQDNLSSRVIQNIQASRRPSTDRVFDATWRVFCTWCSRMGTDPSSVSVAHILDFLQDGLDKGLTPNTIRRQVAALSSVLSCGSLESLTKHPTVHRFLRGATNLRPPVVHRYPIWDLMKVLNTLTRGPFEPIRLARLRFHTCKVAFLVAITSARFWNWQPFL
;
A
#
# COMPACT_ATOMS: atom_id res chain seq x y z
N MET A 1 2.95 -0.27 -65.72
CA MET A 1 3.64 -1.46 -65.16
C MET A 1 4.54 -0.98 -64.03
N GLY A 2 4.36 -1.52 -62.82
CA GLY A 2 5.11 -1.12 -61.64
C GLY A 2 4.29 -1.22 -60.36
N MET A 3 3.79 -2.43 -60.06
CA MET A 3 3.20 -2.76 -58.76
C MET A 3 4.34 -2.87 -57.75
N SER A 4 4.32 -2.08 -56.68
CA SER A 4 5.23 -2.26 -55.54
C SER A 4 4.44 -2.80 -54.35
N THR A 5 4.85 -4.00 -53.96
CA THR A 5 4.27 -4.90 -52.96
C THR A 5 4.51 -4.39 -51.54
N CYS A 6 3.46 -4.35 -50.72
CA CYS A 6 3.54 -4.25 -49.26
C CYS A 6 4.08 -5.57 -48.70
N GLN A 7 5.16 -5.52 -47.91
CA GLN A 7 5.63 -6.66 -47.13
C GLN A 7 5.11 -6.59 -45.70
N ASP A 8 4.51 -7.71 -45.33
CA ASP A 8 3.87 -8.08 -44.08
C ASP A 8 4.94 -8.29 -42.99
N THR A 9 4.87 -7.56 -41.87
CA THR A 9 5.73 -7.81 -40.70
C THR A 9 4.92 -8.51 -39.62
N THR A 10 5.13 -9.82 -39.54
CA THR A 10 4.57 -10.71 -38.53
C THR A 10 5.15 -10.37 -37.14
N VAL A 11 4.29 -9.91 -36.21
CA VAL A 11 4.65 -9.73 -34.80
C VAL A 11 4.39 -11.02 -34.04
N VAL A 12 5.47 -11.65 -33.57
CA VAL A 12 5.44 -12.78 -32.63
C VAL A 12 5.09 -12.27 -31.22
N PRO A 13 4.11 -12.84 -30.50
CA PRO A 13 3.79 -12.38 -29.15
C PRO A 13 4.78 -12.96 -28.13
N LEU A 14 5.54 -12.08 -27.47
CA LEU A 14 6.38 -12.41 -26.32
C LEU A 14 5.50 -12.75 -25.11
N ALA A 15 5.56 -13.99 -24.66
CA ALA A 15 4.93 -14.45 -23.43
C ALA A 15 5.64 -13.87 -22.20
N LEU A 16 4.93 -13.08 -21.40
CA LEU A 16 5.37 -12.62 -20.08
C LEU A 16 5.12 -13.71 -19.02
N PRO A 17 6.11 -14.03 -18.17
CA PRO A 17 5.93 -15.00 -17.09
C PRO A 17 5.02 -14.44 -15.99
N LYS A 18 4.11 -15.29 -15.51
CA LYS A 18 3.13 -14.98 -14.49
C LYS A 18 3.79 -15.04 -13.11
N VAL A 19 4.13 -13.88 -12.53
CA VAL A 19 4.59 -13.79 -11.14
C VAL A 19 3.39 -13.92 -10.21
N ARG A 20 3.34 -15.05 -9.51
CA ARG A 20 2.39 -15.41 -8.47
C ARG A 20 2.76 -14.63 -7.20
N GLN A 21 1.91 -13.68 -6.79
CA GLN A 21 2.02 -13.05 -5.47
C GLN A 21 1.34 -13.95 -4.44
N GLU A 22 2.14 -14.64 -3.63
CA GLU A 22 1.68 -15.26 -2.39
C GLU A 22 1.62 -14.18 -1.28
N PRO A 23 0.58 -14.16 -0.44
CA PRO A 23 0.48 -13.23 0.67
C PRO A 23 1.48 -13.57 1.78
N PHE A 24 2.20 -12.55 2.24
CA PHE A 24 3.15 -12.63 3.34
C PHE A 24 2.39 -12.96 4.64
N LYS A 25 2.56 -14.19 5.13
CA LYS A 25 1.97 -14.70 6.37
C LYS A 25 3.02 -14.57 7.47
N SER A 26 2.81 -13.66 8.43
CA SER A 26 3.63 -13.59 9.63
C SER A 26 3.24 -14.74 10.56
N GLN A 27 4.14 -15.69 10.73
CA GLN A 27 4.04 -16.81 11.64
C GLN A 27 4.89 -16.46 12.87
N GLY A 28 4.24 -16.30 14.01
CA GLY A 28 4.88 -16.21 15.31
C GLY A 28 4.27 -17.29 16.20
N GLN A 29 4.93 -18.43 16.28
CA GLN A 29 4.89 -19.27 17.48
C GLN A 29 5.85 -18.61 18.48
N ASP A 30 5.39 -18.40 19.70
CA ASP A 30 6.23 -18.79 20.83
C ASP A 30 5.35 -19.20 22.01
N SER A 31 5.68 -20.38 22.51
CA SER A 31 5.14 -21.00 23.71
C SER A 31 6.13 -20.72 24.82
N THR A 32 5.68 -20.30 26.00
CA THR A 32 6.42 -20.65 27.24
C THR A 32 5.51 -20.57 28.45
N GLU A 33 5.33 -21.74 29.07
CA GLU A 33 4.88 -21.96 30.44
C GLU A 33 6.01 -21.67 31.46
N ALA A 34 5.57 -21.40 32.70
CA ALA A 34 6.13 -21.83 34.00
C ALA A 34 7.49 -21.29 34.55
N LEU A 35 7.32 -20.37 35.53
CA LEU A 35 7.73 -20.36 36.96
C LEU A 35 8.84 -21.30 37.54
N GLU A 36 9.57 -20.73 38.52
CA GLU A 36 10.43 -21.30 39.61
C GLU A 36 11.88 -21.72 39.24
N ASP A 37 12.95 -21.58 40.05
CA ASP A 37 13.26 -20.97 41.36
C ASP A 37 14.80 -21.00 41.60
N SER A 38 15.30 -20.04 42.41
CA SER A 38 16.47 -19.99 43.32
C SER A 38 17.96 -20.29 42.98
N SER A 39 18.78 -19.38 43.51
CA SER A 39 20.04 -19.54 44.29
C SER A 39 21.43 -19.29 43.64
N GLY A 40 21.95 -18.08 43.92
CA GLY A 40 23.28 -17.79 44.50
C GLY A 40 24.58 -18.27 43.85
N GLN A 41 25.42 -17.32 43.41
CA GLN A 41 26.82 -17.13 43.88
C GLN A 41 27.50 -15.93 43.21
N ASP A 42 28.56 -15.46 43.85
CA ASP A 42 29.06 -14.08 43.91
C ASP A 42 30.47 -13.95 43.27
N PHE A 43 30.82 -12.73 42.80
CA PHE A 43 32.14 -12.20 42.37
C PHE A 43 32.77 -12.57 41.00
N PRO A 44 33.71 -11.77 40.44
CA PRO A 44 33.79 -10.31 40.31
C PRO A 44 34.07 -9.82 38.86
N HIS A 45 33.77 -8.54 38.59
CA HIS A 45 34.11 -7.82 37.35
C HIS A 45 35.62 -7.62 37.14
N PRO A 46 36.07 -7.55 35.87
CA PRO A 46 36.80 -6.36 35.44
C PRO A 46 36.28 -5.77 34.13
N GLY A 47 36.39 -4.45 34.02
CA GLY A 47 35.79 -3.63 32.99
C GLY A 47 36.33 -3.86 31.58
N GLY A 48 35.41 -3.86 30.63
CA GLY A 48 35.66 -3.58 29.22
C GLY A 48 34.73 -2.46 28.80
N SER A 49 35.27 -1.25 28.65
CA SER A 49 34.58 -0.10 28.09
C SER A 49 34.30 -0.35 26.61
N ASN A 50 33.12 -0.90 26.30
CA ASN A 50 32.59 -0.84 24.94
C ASN A 50 31.99 0.56 24.73
N PRO A 51 32.40 1.29 23.67
CA PRO A 51 31.72 2.53 23.32
C PRO A 51 30.27 2.19 23.00
N SER A 52 29.35 2.78 23.75
CA SER A 52 27.92 2.74 23.49
C SER A 52 27.67 3.18 22.06
N ARG A 53 27.51 2.20 21.16
CA ARG A 53 26.87 2.44 19.86
C ARG A 53 25.50 3.03 20.18
N PRO A 54 25.18 4.26 19.75
CA PRO A 54 23.83 4.77 19.91
C PRO A 54 22.95 3.90 19.04
N THR A 55 22.33 2.89 19.65
CA THR A 55 21.15 2.25 19.09
C THR A 55 20.09 3.33 19.13
N VAL A 56 20.03 4.13 18.06
CA VAL A 56 18.93 5.05 17.80
C VAL A 56 17.72 4.16 17.57
N THR A 57 17.06 3.76 18.66
CA THR A 57 15.69 3.25 18.56
C THR A 57 14.89 4.36 17.88
N PRO A 58 14.29 4.11 16.71
CA PRO A 58 13.51 5.14 16.03
C PRO A 58 12.46 5.64 17.01
N ALA A 59 12.53 6.92 17.36
CA ALA A 59 11.50 7.54 18.15
C ALA A 59 10.16 7.35 17.44
N ASP A 60 9.13 6.99 18.20
CA ASP A 60 7.74 6.94 17.74
C ASP A 60 7.42 8.25 17.01
N HIS A 61 6.80 8.17 15.83
CA HIS A 61 6.53 9.37 15.04
C HIS A 61 5.67 10.38 15.80
N LEU A 62 4.78 9.90 16.68
CA LEU A 62 3.96 10.74 17.56
C LEU A 62 4.80 11.44 18.61
N ALA A 63 5.86 10.81 19.11
CA ALA A 63 6.77 11.44 20.06
C ALA A 63 7.59 12.57 19.40
N ILE A 64 7.95 12.39 18.12
CA ILE A 64 8.64 13.43 17.35
C ILE A 64 7.69 14.61 17.09
N GLU A 65 6.48 14.33 16.60
CA GLU A 65 5.47 15.37 16.38
C GLU A 65 5.12 16.10 17.68
N TRP A 66 4.99 15.38 18.80
CA TRP A 66 4.76 15.96 20.12
C TRP A 66 5.88 16.94 20.51
N ARG A 67 7.14 16.52 20.36
CA ARG A 67 8.29 17.36 20.70
C ARG A 67 8.24 18.67 19.93
N ILE A 68 7.88 18.63 18.65
CA ILE A 68 7.94 19.81 17.80
C ILE A 68 6.72 20.72 18.04
N LEU A 69 5.52 20.17 18.17
CA LEU A 69 4.35 20.95 18.58
C LEU A 69 4.53 21.58 19.98
N SER A 70 5.31 20.96 20.85
CA SER A 70 5.69 21.53 22.15
C SER A 70 6.67 22.71 22.01
N GLN A 71 7.53 22.72 20.97
CA GLN A 71 8.42 23.87 20.69
C GLN A 71 7.63 25.09 20.21
N ASP A 72 6.47 24.88 19.58
CA ASP A 72 5.54 25.95 19.18
C ASP A 72 4.71 26.52 20.35
N ASN A 73 5.06 26.19 21.60
CA ASN A 73 4.37 26.61 22.83
C ASN A 73 2.89 26.20 22.88
N LEU A 74 2.51 25.11 22.21
CA LEU A 74 1.15 24.55 22.31
C LEU A 74 0.96 23.80 23.62
N SER A 75 -0.23 23.90 24.21
CA SER A 75 -0.60 23.15 25.41
C SER A 75 -0.69 21.65 25.11
N SER A 76 -0.26 20.80 26.05
CA SER A 76 -0.37 19.33 25.96
C SER A 76 -1.77 18.84 25.58
N ARG A 77 -2.83 19.52 26.06
CA ARG A 77 -4.22 19.17 25.71
C ARG A 77 -4.56 19.45 24.25
N VAL A 78 -3.99 20.52 23.69
CA VAL A 78 -4.14 20.88 22.27
C VAL A 78 -3.38 19.88 21.41
N ILE A 79 -2.14 19.54 21.78
CA ILE A 79 -1.31 18.54 21.08
C ILE A 79 -2.01 17.19 21.06
N GLN A 80 -2.55 16.74 22.20
CA GLN A 80 -3.31 15.49 22.27
C GLN A 80 -4.53 15.49 21.33
N ASN A 81 -5.25 16.61 21.24
CA ASN A 81 -6.39 16.73 20.33
C ASN A 81 -5.95 16.74 18.85
N ILE A 82 -4.83 17.40 18.53
CA ILE A 82 -4.23 17.38 17.19
C ILE A 82 -3.84 15.94 16.80
N GLN A 83 -3.19 15.20 17.69
CA GLN A 83 -2.83 13.81 17.43
C GLN A 83 -4.07 12.91 17.31
N ALA A 84 -5.10 13.14 18.13
CA ALA A 84 -6.38 12.43 18.05
C ALA A 84 -7.18 12.69 16.76
N SER A 85 -6.80 13.69 15.95
CA SER A 85 -7.42 13.93 14.64
C SER A 85 -7.18 12.77 13.66
N ARG A 86 -6.12 11.97 13.87
CA ARG A 86 -5.82 10.78 13.07
C ARG A 86 -6.36 9.53 13.75
N ARG A 87 -6.82 8.58 12.92
CA ARG A 87 -7.26 7.27 13.41
C ARG A 87 -6.04 6.45 13.84
N PRO A 88 -6.12 5.62 14.90
CA PRO A 88 -5.01 4.78 15.35
C PRO A 88 -4.45 3.85 14.26
N SER A 89 -5.29 3.43 13.31
CA SER A 89 -4.86 2.63 12.16
C SER A 89 -3.92 3.41 11.22
N THR A 90 -4.14 4.71 11.06
CA THR A 90 -3.30 5.59 10.24
C THR A 90 -1.96 5.81 10.93
N ASP A 91 -1.97 6.06 12.24
CA ASP A 91 -0.76 6.26 13.03
C ASP A 91 0.17 5.04 12.96
N ARG A 92 -0.39 3.82 13.07
CA ARG A 92 0.40 2.58 12.90
C ARG A 92 1.09 2.50 11.53
N VAL A 93 0.41 2.95 10.47
CA VAL A 93 0.99 2.97 9.11
C VAL A 93 2.08 4.03 9.00
N PHE A 94 1.90 5.17 9.67
CA PHE A 94 2.87 6.25 9.69
C PHE A 94 4.12 5.85 10.47
N ASP A 95 3.97 5.25 11.66
CA ASP A 95 5.06 4.65 12.43
C ASP A 95 5.84 3.61 11.65
N ALA A 96 5.14 2.67 11.01
CA ALA A 96 5.78 1.64 10.21
C ALA A 96 6.59 2.28 9.07
N THR A 97 6.04 3.30 8.41
CA THR A 97 6.74 4.03 7.35
C THR A 97 7.97 4.76 7.90
N TRP A 98 7.84 5.42 9.05
CA TRP A 98 8.92 6.14 9.71
C TRP A 98 10.07 5.21 10.10
N ARG A 99 9.78 4.04 10.67
CA ARG A 99 10.81 3.03 11.01
C ARG A 99 11.55 2.52 9.77
N VAL A 100 10.83 2.27 8.67
CA VAL A 100 11.44 1.86 7.40
C VAL A 100 12.36 2.95 6.87
N PHE A 101 11.93 4.22 6.97
CA PHE A 101 12.75 5.36 6.58
C PHE A 101 14.00 5.51 7.46
N CYS A 102 13.89 5.44 8.79
CA CYS A 102 15.04 5.49 9.70
C CYS A 102 16.06 4.36 9.42
N THR A 103 15.55 3.17 9.10
CA THR A 103 16.39 2.03 8.71
C THR A 103 17.12 2.30 7.40
N TRP A 104 16.42 2.91 6.43
CA TRP A 104 17.03 3.31 5.15
C TRP A 104 18.10 4.40 5.35
N CYS A 105 17.83 5.44 6.14
CA CYS A 105 18.79 6.49 6.46
C CYS A 105 20.03 5.93 7.17
N SER A 106 19.85 5.01 8.12
CA SER A 106 20.97 4.31 8.78
C SER A 106 21.87 3.57 7.79
N ARG A 107 21.31 3.01 6.73
CA ARG A 107 22.08 2.33 5.67
C ARG A 107 22.81 3.31 4.76
N MET A 108 22.23 4.49 4.53
CA MET A 108 22.81 5.56 3.72
C MET A 108 23.79 6.45 4.52
N GLY A 109 23.98 6.19 5.82
CA GLY A 109 24.85 7.00 6.68
C GLY A 109 24.32 8.42 6.92
N THR A 110 23.02 8.65 6.73
CA THR A 110 22.38 9.97 6.85
C THR A 110 21.50 10.03 8.08
N ASP A 111 21.43 11.18 8.73
CA ASP A 111 20.56 11.38 9.89
C ASP A 111 19.10 11.59 9.46
N PRO A 112 18.12 10.82 9.96
CA PRO A 112 16.71 10.94 9.58
C PRO A 112 16.07 12.31 9.82
N SER A 113 16.60 13.12 10.74
CA SER A 113 16.02 14.42 11.10
C SER A 113 16.47 15.59 10.24
N SER A 114 17.56 15.42 9.47
CA SER A 114 18.19 16.47 8.65
C SER A 114 18.28 16.09 7.16
N VAL A 115 17.43 15.17 6.70
CA VAL A 115 17.48 14.64 5.33
C VAL A 115 16.98 15.67 4.30
N SER A 116 17.80 15.91 3.26
CA SER A 116 17.42 16.74 2.11
C SER A 116 16.31 16.11 1.26
N VAL A 117 15.58 16.91 0.48
CA VAL A 117 14.58 16.40 -0.48
C VAL A 117 15.15 15.38 -1.47
N ALA A 118 16.40 15.51 -1.89
CA ALA A 118 17.04 14.57 -2.83
C ALA A 118 17.08 13.15 -2.26
N HIS A 119 17.64 12.98 -1.07
CA HIS A 119 17.66 11.70 -0.35
C HIS A 119 16.25 11.12 -0.09
N ILE A 120 15.24 11.97 0.15
CA ILE A 120 13.85 11.50 0.27
C ILE A 120 13.36 10.94 -1.07
N LEU A 121 13.66 11.60 -2.19
CA LEU A 121 13.33 11.09 -3.52
C LEU A 121 14.05 9.78 -3.82
N ASP A 122 15.31 9.63 -3.42
CA ASP A 122 16.07 8.38 -3.56
C ASP A 122 15.43 7.25 -2.76
N PHE A 123 14.99 7.51 -1.53
CA PHE A 123 14.22 6.55 -0.73
C PHE A 123 12.92 6.13 -1.43
N LEU A 124 12.17 7.08 -2.00
CA LEU A 124 10.93 6.80 -2.71
C LEU A 124 11.18 6.03 -4.01
N GLN A 125 12.29 6.33 -4.71
CA GLN A 125 12.74 5.62 -5.90
C GLN A 125 13.09 4.16 -5.57
N ASP A 126 13.84 3.92 -4.49
CA ASP A 126 14.10 2.59 -3.95
C ASP A 126 12.81 1.80 -3.66
N GLY A 127 11.78 2.50 -3.16
CA GLY A 127 10.45 1.93 -2.95
C GLY A 127 9.79 1.50 -4.26
N LEU A 128 9.88 2.33 -5.31
CA LEU A 128 9.42 1.96 -6.64
C LEU A 128 10.22 0.78 -7.19
N ASP A 129 11.53 0.74 -7.05
CA ASP A 129 12.35 -0.35 -7.60
C ASP A 129 12.07 -1.69 -6.92
N LYS A 130 11.62 -1.66 -5.64
CA LYS A 130 11.09 -2.82 -4.91
C LYS A 130 9.66 -3.23 -5.32
N GLY A 131 9.04 -2.52 -6.28
CA GLY A 131 7.71 -2.83 -6.80
C GLY A 131 6.55 -2.20 -6.04
N LEU A 132 6.79 -1.18 -5.18
CA LEU A 132 5.69 -0.46 -4.55
C LEU A 132 4.85 0.30 -5.59
N THR A 133 3.55 0.34 -5.34
CA THR A 133 2.61 1.06 -6.21
C THR A 133 2.72 2.58 -5.99
N PRO A 134 2.43 3.41 -7.01
CA PRO A 134 2.43 4.87 -6.84
C PRO A 134 1.51 5.37 -5.70
N ASN A 135 0.39 4.69 -5.45
CA ASN A 135 -0.49 4.99 -4.31
C ASN A 135 0.21 4.77 -2.96
N THR A 136 1.05 3.73 -2.86
CA THR A 136 1.83 3.46 -1.65
C THR A 136 2.91 4.50 -1.43
N ILE A 137 3.60 4.90 -2.50
CA ILE A 137 4.59 6.00 -2.45
C ILE A 137 3.94 7.30 -1.98
N ARG A 138 2.74 7.66 -2.49
CA ARG A 138 2.00 8.84 -2.01
C ARG A 138 1.67 8.76 -0.51
N ARG A 139 1.30 7.58 -0.02
CA ARG A 139 1.06 7.36 1.41
C ARG A 139 2.35 7.52 2.23
N GLN A 140 3.48 7.05 1.72
CA GLN A 140 4.78 7.25 2.38
C GLN A 140 5.15 8.72 2.43
N VAL A 141 4.96 9.48 1.35
CA VAL A 141 5.17 10.94 1.32
C VAL A 141 4.31 11.63 2.37
N ALA A 142 3.03 11.28 2.50
CA ALA A 142 2.15 11.86 3.51
C ALA A 142 2.64 11.57 4.94
N ALA A 143 3.06 10.34 5.22
CA ALA A 143 3.60 9.95 6.51
C ALA A 143 4.92 10.66 6.84
N LEU A 144 5.84 10.76 5.87
CA LEU A 144 7.09 11.50 6.05
C LEU A 144 6.83 13.00 6.22
N SER A 145 5.83 13.55 5.52
CA SER A 145 5.44 14.94 5.66
C SER A 145 4.97 15.25 7.07
N SER A 146 4.25 14.36 7.77
CA SER A 146 3.81 14.67 9.14
C SER A 146 4.97 14.78 10.15
N VAL A 147 6.07 14.07 9.91
CA VAL A 147 7.24 14.09 10.80
C VAL A 147 8.23 15.19 10.40
N LEU A 148 8.48 15.36 9.10
CA LEU A 148 9.51 16.26 8.58
C LEU A 148 9.04 17.71 8.39
N SER A 149 7.73 17.97 8.24
CA SER A 149 7.23 19.34 8.01
C SER A 149 7.41 20.26 9.23
N CYS A 150 7.79 19.71 10.36
CA CYS A 150 7.98 20.43 11.60
C CYS A 150 9.45 20.88 11.81
N GLY A 151 10.42 20.45 10.97
CA GLY A 151 11.85 20.68 11.22
C GLY A 151 12.57 21.68 10.29
N SER A 152 12.09 21.94 9.08
CA SER A 152 12.70 22.89 8.10
C SER A 152 12.11 22.76 6.69
N LEU A 153 11.45 21.64 6.40
CA LEU A 153 10.98 21.32 5.07
C LEU A 153 9.51 21.69 4.95
N GLU A 154 9.24 22.92 4.52
CA GLU A 154 7.90 23.50 4.37
C GLU A 154 7.03 22.61 3.46
N SER A 155 6.37 21.64 4.09
CA SER A 155 5.52 20.59 3.52
C SER A 155 6.14 19.79 2.36
N LEU A 156 6.81 18.67 2.65
CA LEU A 156 7.28 17.69 1.65
C LEU A 156 6.22 17.38 0.57
N THR A 157 4.95 17.31 0.97
CA THR A 157 3.80 17.08 0.08
C THR A 157 3.57 18.22 -0.94
N LYS A 158 3.92 19.47 -0.59
CA LYS A 158 3.78 20.65 -1.44
C LYS A 158 5.01 20.89 -2.33
N HIS A 159 6.12 20.20 -2.09
CA HIS A 159 7.36 20.42 -2.82
C HIS A 159 7.19 20.07 -4.32
N PRO A 160 7.51 20.98 -5.27
CA PRO A 160 7.20 20.79 -6.69
C PRO A 160 7.93 19.58 -7.29
N THR A 161 9.15 19.27 -6.83
CA THR A 161 9.90 18.10 -7.30
C THR A 161 9.27 16.79 -6.85
N VAL A 162 8.70 16.73 -5.64
CA VAL A 162 8.00 15.55 -5.14
C VAL A 162 6.72 15.32 -5.94
N HIS A 163 5.97 16.39 -6.22
CA HIS A 163 4.80 16.30 -7.07
C HIS A 163 5.13 15.82 -8.49
N ARG A 164 6.19 16.35 -9.11
CA ARG A 164 6.66 15.88 -10.44
C ARG A 164 7.10 14.43 -10.41
N PHE A 165 7.82 14.01 -9.38
CA PHE A 165 8.22 12.61 -9.18
C PHE A 165 7.01 11.68 -9.08
N LEU A 166 6.03 12.01 -8.22
CA LEU A 166 4.80 11.22 -8.07
C LEU A 166 3.99 11.13 -9.37
N ARG A 167 3.96 12.21 -10.15
CA ARG A 167 3.36 12.21 -11.49
C ARG A 167 4.11 11.29 -12.43
N GLY A 168 5.45 11.35 -12.44
CA GLY A 168 6.31 10.46 -13.20
C GLY A 168 6.08 8.98 -12.86
N ALA A 169 6.07 8.65 -11.57
CA ALA A 169 5.79 7.30 -11.08
C ALA A 169 4.42 6.77 -11.54
N THR A 170 3.41 7.64 -11.54
CA THR A 170 2.05 7.28 -12.01
C THR A 170 2.01 7.07 -13.53
N ASN A 171 2.74 7.88 -14.30
CA ASN A 171 2.80 7.75 -15.75
C ASN A 171 3.56 6.50 -16.20
N LEU A 172 4.67 6.18 -15.52
CA LEU A 172 5.48 4.99 -15.80
C LEU A 172 4.77 3.70 -15.36
N ARG A 173 3.96 3.77 -14.31
CA ARG A 173 3.22 2.63 -13.74
C ARG A 173 1.77 3.02 -13.53
N PRO A 174 0.97 3.10 -14.60
CA PRO A 174 -0.43 3.45 -14.48
C PRO A 174 -1.15 2.44 -13.57
N PRO A 175 -2.07 2.90 -12.71
CA PRO A 175 -2.89 1.98 -11.93
C PRO A 175 -3.58 0.99 -12.85
N VAL A 176 -3.55 -0.29 -12.49
CA VAL A 176 -4.31 -1.31 -13.20
C VAL A 176 -5.78 -1.07 -12.92
N VAL A 177 -6.43 -0.31 -13.80
CA VAL A 177 -7.87 -0.12 -13.76
C VAL A 177 -8.49 -1.32 -14.44
N HIS A 178 -9.06 -2.24 -13.65
CA HIS A 178 -9.90 -3.29 -14.20
C HIS A 178 -11.19 -2.66 -14.71
N ARG A 179 -11.20 -2.30 -16.00
CA ARG A 179 -12.41 -1.87 -16.69
C ARG A 179 -13.16 -3.13 -17.08
N TYR A 180 -14.32 -3.33 -16.46
CA TYR A 180 -15.29 -4.26 -17.01
C TYR A 180 -15.72 -3.74 -18.38
N PRO A 181 -15.85 -4.61 -19.39
CA PRO A 181 -16.43 -4.18 -20.66
C PRO A 181 -17.80 -3.58 -20.38
N ILE A 182 -18.19 -2.59 -21.19
CA ILE A 182 -19.55 -2.04 -21.14
C ILE A 182 -20.50 -3.23 -21.32
N TRP A 183 -21.25 -3.53 -20.27
CA TRP A 183 -22.12 -4.69 -20.24
C TRP A 183 -23.34 -4.42 -21.11
N ASP A 184 -23.47 -5.17 -22.21
CA ASP A 184 -24.62 -5.13 -23.09
C ASP A 184 -25.58 -6.26 -22.71
N LEU A 185 -26.64 -5.89 -22.01
CA LEU A 185 -27.69 -6.82 -21.59
C LEU A 185 -28.27 -7.59 -22.77
N MET A 186 -28.53 -6.92 -23.90
CA MET A 186 -29.13 -7.57 -25.08
C MET A 186 -28.19 -8.62 -25.66
N LYS A 187 -26.89 -8.32 -25.70
CA LYS A 187 -25.87 -9.29 -26.11
C LYS A 187 -25.82 -10.49 -25.16
N VAL A 188 -25.86 -10.26 -23.85
CA VAL A 188 -25.85 -11.36 -22.85
C VAL A 188 -27.11 -12.22 -22.98
N LEU A 189 -28.29 -11.62 -23.09
CA LEU A 189 -29.54 -12.36 -23.29
C LEU A 189 -29.52 -13.18 -24.59
N ASN A 190 -29.01 -12.61 -25.69
CA ASN A 190 -28.85 -13.33 -26.95
C ASN A 190 -27.80 -14.46 -26.88
N THR A 191 -26.80 -14.38 -26.01
CA THR A 191 -25.88 -15.51 -25.78
C THR A 191 -26.51 -16.61 -24.93
N LEU A 192 -27.41 -16.26 -24.01
CA LEU A 192 -28.14 -17.23 -23.17
C LEU A 192 -29.19 -18.01 -23.96
N THR A 193 -29.63 -17.53 -25.13
CA THR A 193 -30.53 -18.24 -26.05
C THR A 193 -29.77 -19.14 -27.03
N ARG A 194 -28.44 -19.19 -26.96
CA ARG A 194 -27.58 -20.02 -27.83
C ARG A 194 -26.88 -21.13 -27.02
N GLY A 195 -26.32 -22.12 -27.71
CA GLY A 195 -25.45 -23.12 -27.07
C GLY A 195 -24.25 -22.44 -26.40
N PRO A 196 -23.77 -22.92 -25.23
CA PRO A 196 -24.06 -24.19 -24.54
C PRO A 196 -25.26 -24.15 -23.57
N PHE A 197 -26.04 -23.06 -23.54
CA PHE A 197 -27.18 -22.89 -22.64
C PHE A 197 -28.50 -23.47 -23.20
N GLU A 198 -28.48 -23.83 -24.49
CA GLU A 198 -29.59 -24.38 -25.26
C GLU A 198 -29.03 -25.48 -26.19
N PRO A 199 -29.71 -26.62 -26.44
CA PRO A 199 -31.06 -27.00 -26.00
C PRO A 199 -31.15 -27.54 -24.57
N ILE A 200 -32.26 -27.23 -23.87
CA ILE A 200 -32.51 -27.62 -22.46
C ILE A 200 -32.35 -29.12 -22.14
N ARG A 201 -32.46 -29.97 -23.17
CA ARG A 201 -32.37 -31.43 -23.06
C ARG A 201 -30.94 -31.96 -23.07
N LEU A 202 -29.98 -31.17 -23.57
CA LEU A 202 -28.60 -31.61 -23.84
C LEU A 202 -27.55 -30.77 -23.08
N ALA A 203 -27.94 -29.60 -22.59
CA ALA A 203 -27.03 -28.72 -21.86
C ALA A 203 -26.81 -29.23 -20.41
N ARG A 204 -25.56 -29.16 -19.96
CA ARG A 204 -25.17 -29.60 -18.61
C ARG A 204 -25.88 -28.75 -17.56
N LEU A 205 -26.33 -29.38 -16.46
CA LEU A 205 -27.09 -28.74 -15.37
C LEU A 205 -26.50 -27.39 -14.90
N ARG A 206 -25.16 -27.31 -14.81
CA ARG A 206 -24.44 -26.07 -14.47
C ARG A 206 -24.81 -24.86 -15.35
N PHE A 207 -25.04 -25.07 -16.64
CA PHE A 207 -25.38 -23.98 -17.58
C PHE A 207 -26.83 -23.52 -17.38
N HIS A 208 -27.76 -24.41 -17.05
CA HIS A 208 -29.13 -24.05 -16.70
C HIS A 208 -29.21 -23.32 -15.36
N THR A 209 -28.50 -23.80 -14.35
CA THR A 209 -28.41 -23.12 -13.06
C THR A 209 -27.83 -21.72 -13.21
N CYS A 210 -26.75 -21.53 -13.99
CA CYS A 210 -26.20 -20.20 -14.26
C CYS A 210 -27.19 -19.30 -15.02
N LYS A 211 -27.89 -19.82 -16.04
CA LYS A 211 -28.89 -19.06 -16.81
C LYS A 211 -30.04 -18.60 -15.92
N VAL A 212 -30.61 -19.49 -15.10
CA VAL A 212 -31.70 -19.16 -14.18
C VAL A 212 -31.22 -18.22 -13.08
N ALA A 213 -30.09 -18.51 -12.44
CA ALA A 213 -29.54 -17.65 -11.39
C ALA A 213 -29.23 -16.23 -11.91
N PHE A 214 -28.66 -16.10 -13.11
CA PHE A 214 -28.42 -14.81 -13.74
C PHE A 214 -29.72 -14.05 -14.03
N LEU A 215 -30.73 -14.73 -14.60
CA LEU A 215 -32.04 -14.14 -14.90
C LEU A 215 -32.82 -13.75 -13.64
N VAL A 216 -32.72 -14.54 -12.56
CA VAL A 216 -33.30 -14.19 -11.26
C VAL A 216 -32.57 -13.00 -10.65
N ALA A 217 -31.24 -12.98 -10.68
CA ALA A 217 -30.44 -11.88 -10.13
C ALA A 217 -30.74 -10.54 -10.83
N ILE A 218 -30.82 -10.53 -12.17
CA ILE A 218 -31.09 -9.28 -12.92
C ILE A 218 -32.53 -8.78 -12.76
N THR A 219 -33.51 -9.68 -12.64
CA THR A 219 -34.92 -9.30 -12.45
C THR A 219 -35.22 -8.88 -11.01
N SER A 220 -34.59 -9.52 -10.02
CA SER A 220 -34.71 -9.17 -8.60
C SER A 220 -33.94 -7.91 -8.20
N ALA A 221 -32.86 -7.57 -8.91
CA ALA A 221 -32.11 -6.32 -8.67
C ALA A 221 -32.97 -5.04 -8.83
N ARG A 222 -34.10 -5.13 -9.53
CA ARG A 222 -35.06 -4.00 -9.66
C ARG A 222 -36.14 -3.95 -8.57
N PHE A 223 -36.26 -4.97 -7.73
CA PHE A 223 -37.32 -5.05 -6.73
C PHE A 223 -37.03 -4.22 -5.46
N TRP A 224 -35.78 -3.80 -5.23
CA TRP A 224 -35.39 -3.01 -4.05
C TRP A 224 -35.60 -1.49 -4.18
N ASN A 225 -36.18 -1.00 -5.28
CA ASN A 225 -36.32 0.45 -5.51
C ASN A 225 -37.77 0.95 -5.60
N TRP A 226 -38.71 0.26 -4.94
CA TRP A 226 -40.06 0.77 -4.70
C TRP A 226 -40.53 0.46 -3.27
N GLN A 227 -40.22 1.37 -2.36
CA GLN A 227 -41.20 1.80 -1.36
C GLN A 227 -40.91 3.27 -0.98
N PRO A 228 -41.50 4.25 -1.70
CA PRO A 228 -41.80 5.53 -1.08
C PRO A 228 -42.98 5.33 -0.12
N PHE A 229 -42.78 5.77 1.12
CA PHE A 229 -43.77 6.14 2.14
C PHE A 229 -45.22 5.65 1.98
N LEU A 230 -45.67 4.86 2.95
CA LEU A 230 -46.87 5.13 3.74
C LEU A 230 -46.63 4.60 5.17
#